data_AF-A0A5E4JFK0-F1
#
_entry.id   AF-A0A5E4JFK0-F1
#
_cell.length_a   1.000
_cell.length_b   1.000
_cell.length_c   1.000
_cell.angle_alpha   90.00
_cell.angle_beta   90.00
_cell.angle_gamma   90.00
#
_symmetry.space_group_name_H-M   'P 1'
#
loop_
_entity.id
_entity.type
_entity.pdbx_description
1 polymer ?
#
loop_
_entity_poly.entity_id
_entity_poly.type
_entity_poly.pdbx_seq_one_letter_code
_entity_poly.pdbx_strand_id
1 'polypeptide(L)'
;MKARFEVRTIKSSWKPPFKKDITDETYEVEENQEFDQIRGNGNDEKVYQLIRIAGDRAVVKYSRLFTLKVPNPGDKQIVMDKDKPMEMTYMWGEDGVTKKITYKGIAESAPTQ
;
A
#
# COMPACT_ATOMS: atom_id res chain seq x y z
N MET A 1 9.36 13.78 -10.11
CA MET A 1 9.84 12.38 -10.19
C MET A 1 8.74 11.50 -9.64
N LYS A 2 8.28 10.50 -10.39
CA LYS A 2 7.15 9.63 -9.98
C LYS A 2 7.68 8.27 -9.53
N ALA A 3 7.13 7.72 -8.46
CA ALA A 3 7.40 6.38 -7.99
C ALA A 3 6.27 5.45 -8.42
N ARG A 4 6.60 4.23 -8.86
CA ARG A 4 5.62 3.19 -9.16
C ARG A 4 5.46 2.24 -7.97
N PHE A 5 4.21 2.01 -7.58
CA PHE A 5 3.84 1.04 -6.54
C PHE A 5 2.84 0.04 -7.09
N GLU A 6 3.01 -1.22 -6.72
CA GLU A 6 2.01 -2.26 -6.90
C GLU A 6 1.36 -2.56 -5.56
N VAL A 7 0.05 -2.41 -5.47
CA VAL A 7 -0.73 -2.71 -4.28
C VAL A 7 -1.67 -3.86 -4.59
N ARG A 8 -1.40 -4.99 -3.96
CA ARG A 8 -2.31 -6.14 -3.93
C ARG A 8 -3.21 -6.03 -2.71
N THR A 9 -4.51 -5.91 -2.93
CA THR A 9 -5.53 -5.94 -1.88
C THR A 9 -6.17 -7.33 -1.84
N ILE A 10 -6.19 -7.94 -0.66
CA ILE A 10 -6.81 -9.23 -0.38
C ILE A 10 -7.89 -8.98 0.66
N LYS A 11 -9.16 -9.01 0.24
CA LYS A 11 -10.31 -8.98 1.15
C LYS A 11 -10.74 -10.41 1.44
N SER A 12 -10.83 -10.77 2.71
CA SER A 12 -11.25 -12.11 3.15
C SER A 12 -12.42 -11.98 4.11
N SER A 13 -13.56 -12.59 3.79
CA SER A 13 -14.71 -12.64 4.68
C SER A 13 -14.61 -13.83 5.62
N TRP A 14 -14.77 -13.60 6.92
CA TRP A 14 -14.64 -14.63 7.95
C TRP A 14 -15.99 -15.30 8.29
N LYS A 15 -17.03 -15.00 7.52
CA LYS A 15 -18.36 -15.63 7.63
C LYS A 15 -18.73 -16.39 6.35
N PRO A 16 -19.48 -17.51 6.47
CA PRO A 16 -20.04 -18.19 5.31
C PRO A 16 -20.98 -17.29 4.49
N PRO A 17 -20.93 -17.35 3.15
CA PRO A 17 -19.94 -18.07 2.35
C PRO A 17 -18.57 -17.39 2.44
N PHE A 18 -17.54 -18.15 2.81
CA PHE A 18 -16.16 -17.64 2.87
C PHE A 18 -15.77 -17.16 1.48
N LYS A 19 -15.51 -15.87 1.34
CA LYS A 19 -15.13 -15.23 0.08
C LYS A 19 -13.77 -14.57 0.23
N LYS A 20 -12.96 -14.70 -0.82
CA LYS A 20 -11.67 -14.03 -0.94
C LYS A 20 -11.63 -13.29 -2.26
N ASP A 21 -11.60 -11.97 -2.17
CA ASP A 21 -11.45 -11.09 -3.32
C ASP A 21 -10.02 -10.56 -3.35
N ILE A 22 -9.38 -10.65 -4.51
CA ILE A 22 -8.01 -10.19 -4.73
C ILE A 22 -8.05 -9.17 -5.85
N THR A 23 -7.49 -7.98 -5.59
CA THR A 23 -7.36 -6.90 -6.56
C THR A 23 -5.91 -6.44 -6.59
N ASP A 24 -5.36 -6.29 -7.78
CA ASP A 24 -4.02 -5.75 -8.01
C ASP A 24 -4.16 -4.38 -8.69
N GLU A 25 -3.66 -3.32 -8.05
CA GLU A 25 -3.67 -1.96 -8.57
C GLU A 25 -2.23 -1.42 -8.65
N THR A 26 -1.91 -0.76 -9.76
CA THR A 26 -0.62 -0.07 -9.93
C THR A 26 -0.84 1.43 -9.79
N TYR A 27 -0.02 2.08 -8.98
CA TYR A 27 -0.07 3.52 -8.72
C TYR A 27 1.24 4.18 -9.12
N GLU A 28 1.13 5.31 -9.82
CA GLU A 28 2.25 6.19 -10.11
C GLU A 28 2.03 7.50 -9.35
N VAL A 29 2.90 7.78 -8.38
CA VAL A 29 2.70 8.85 -7.39
C VAL A 29 3.94 9.71 -7.22
N GLU A 30 3.71 10.98 -6.94
CA GLU A 30 4.73 11.96 -6.60
C GLU A 30 4.93 12.05 -5.09
N GLU A 31 6.04 12.66 -4.66
CA GLU A 31 6.28 12.92 -3.24
C GLU A 31 5.13 13.72 -2.62
N ASN A 32 4.78 13.37 -1.38
CA ASN A 32 3.65 13.85 -0.60
C ASN A 32 2.25 13.46 -1.13
N GLN A 33 2.16 12.67 -2.21
CA GLN A 33 0.89 12.22 -2.77
C GLN A 33 0.34 11.00 -2.03
N GLU A 34 -0.97 11.03 -1.76
CA GLU A 34 -1.72 9.92 -1.21
C GLU A 34 -2.24 8.98 -2.32
N PHE A 35 -2.24 7.69 -2.05
CA PHE A 35 -2.73 6.68 -2.98
C PHE A 35 -3.27 5.46 -2.27
N ASP A 36 -4.02 4.66 -3.04
CA ASP A 36 -4.86 3.57 -2.54
C ASP A 36 -5.90 4.05 -1.51
N GLN A 37 -6.99 3.31 -1.40
CA GLN A 37 -8.02 3.60 -0.40
C GLN A 37 -8.67 2.30 0.04
N ILE A 38 -9.23 2.32 1.24
CA ILE A 38 -10.10 1.23 1.66
C ILE A 38 -11.40 1.36 0.84
N ARG A 39 -11.86 0.26 0.23
CA ARG A 39 -13.11 0.24 -0.56
C ARG A 39 -14.09 -0.73 0.07
N GLY A 40 -15.38 -0.37 0.06
CA GLY A 40 -16.47 -1.28 0.41
C GLY A 40 -16.76 -1.42 1.90
N ASN A 41 -16.24 -0.53 2.75
CA ASN A 41 -16.50 -0.51 4.19
C ASN A 41 -17.03 0.84 4.73
N GLY A 42 -17.41 1.75 3.82
CA GLY A 42 -17.84 3.11 4.16
C GLY A 42 -16.71 4.02 4.66
N ASN A 43 -15.45 3.56 4.61
CA ASN A 43 -14.29 4.35 4.97
C ASN A 43 -13.44 4.61 3.72
N ASP A 44 -13.37 5.88 3.31
CA ASP A 44 -12.57 6.33 2.17
C ASP A 44 -11.17 6.82 2.58
N GLU A 45 -10.71 6.48 3.79
CA GLU A 45 -9.37 6.82 4.28
C GLU A 45 -8.29 6.27 3.33
N LYS A 46 -7.37 7.16 2.96
CA LYS A 46 -6.22 6.82 2.13
C LYS A 46 -5.27 5.91 2.90
N VAL A 47 -4.80 4.87 2.23
CA VAL A 47 -3.99 3.86 2.90
C VAL A 47 -2.53 4.26 2.91
N TYR A 48 -2.03 4.86 1.83
CA TYR A 48 -0.63 5.20 1.70
C TYR A 48 -0.45 6.66 1.34
N GLN A 49 0.64 7.23 1.83
CA GLN A 49 1.17 8.52 1.41
C GLN A 49 2.65 8.35 1.14
N LEU A 50 3.09 8.73 -0.07
CA LEU A 50 4.50 8.75 -0.38
C LEU A 50 5.14 9.95 0.32
N ILE A 51 6.09 9.74 1.23
CA ILE A 51 6.78 10.84 1.93
C ILE A 51 8.03 11.25 1.16
N ARG A 52 8.80 10.28 0.67
CA ARG A 52 10.08 10.55 0.02
C ARG A 52 10.49 9.44 -0.92
N ILE A 53 11.15 9.80 -2.02
CA ILE A 53 11.80 8.90 -2.95
C ILE A 53 13.32 9.04 -2.81
N ALA A 54 14.03 7.92 -2.76
CA ALA A 54 15.48 7.86 -2.65
C ALA A 54 16.04 6.73 -3.52
N GLY A 55 15.90 6.87 -4.85
CA GLY A 55 16.41 5.90 -5.84
C GLY A 55 15.79 4.52 -5.66
N ASP A 56 16.55 3.59 -5.08
CA ASP A 56 16.09 2.22 -4.80
C ASP A 56 15.24 2.08 -3.54
N ARG A 57 15.01 3.17 -2.81
CA ARG A 57 14.18 3.19 -1.61
C ARG A 57 13.07 4.24 -1.70
N ALA A 58 11.96 3.96 -1.03
CA ALA A 58 10.89 4.91 -0.81
C ALA A 58 10.46 4.91 0.66
N VAL A 59 10.12 6.08 1.19
CA VAL A 59 9.51 6.23 2.51
C VAL A 59 8.02 6.41 2.30
N VAL A 60 7.23 5.46 2.80
CA VAL A 60 5.78 5.48 2.68
C VAL A 60 5.18 5.55 4.08
N LYS A 61 4.31 6.53 4.31
CA LYS A 61 3.45 6.56 5.48
C LYS A 61 2.19 5.77 5.17
N TYR A 62 1.71 5.00 6.14
CA TYR A 62 0.51 4.19 5.98
C TYR A 62 -0.56 4.52 7.01
N SER A 63 -1.82 4.24 6.69
CA SER A 63 -2.97 4.54 7.56
C SER A 63 -2.81 3.87 8.92
N ARG A 64 -3.25 4.61 9.96
CA ARG A 64 -3.28 4.13 11.34
C ARG A 64 -4.12 2.86 11.54
N LEU A 65 -5.11 2.65 10.68
CA LEU A 65 -6.01 1.50 10.72
C LEU A 65 -5.29 0.20 10.41
N PHE A 66 -4.22 0.25 9.62
CA PHE A 66 -3.45 -0.92 9.26
C PHE A 66 -2.42 -1.26 10.33
N THR A 67 -2.26 -2.55 10.55
CA THR A 67 -1.23 -3.13 11.40
C THR A 67 -0.18 -3.79 10.52
N LEU A 68 1.07 -3.38 10.72
CA LEU A 68 2.23 -3.95 10.03
C LEU A 68 2.70 -5.17 10.82
N LYS A 69 3.02 -6.26 10.13
CA LYS A 69 3.47 -7.50 10.79
C LYS A 69 4.93 -7.45 11.29
N VAL A 70 5.67 -6.38 10.99
CA VAL A 70 7.06 -6.18 11.43
C VAL A 70 7.17 -5.05 12.45
N PRO A 71 8.20 -5.04 13.32
CA PRO A 71 8.42 -3.97 14.29
C PRO A 71 8.49 -2.61 13.59
N ASN A 72 7.64 -1.67 14.01
CA ASN A 72 7.57 -0.33 13.45
C ASN A 72 8.13 0.69 14.45
N PRO A 73 9.05 1.60 14.05
CA PRO A 73 9.57 2.68 14.90
C PRO A 73 8.56 3.76 15.35
N GLY A 74 7.24 3.52 15.26
CA GLY A 74 6.21 4.33 15.94
C GLY A 74 5.43 5.27 15.01
N ASP A 75 6.06 5.82 13.97
CA ASP A 75 5.44 6.87 13.14
C ASP A 75 4.59 6.37 11.96
N LYS A 76 4.22 5.07 11.92
CA LYS A 76 3.48 4.48 10.79
C LYS A 76 4.14 4.80 9.44
N GLN A 77 5.47 4.84 9.44
CA GLN A 77 6.29 5.01 8.26
C GLN A 77 7.06 3.72 8.01
N ILE A 78 7.14 3.32 6.75
CA ILE A 78 7.94 2.19 6.30
C ILE A 78 8.95 2.67 5.27
N VAL A 79 10.19 2.20 5.43
CA VAL A 79 11.18 2.29 4.37
C VAL A 79 11.00 1.05 3.51
N MET A 80 10.67 1.27 2.25
CA MET A 80 10.49 0.22 1.25
C MET A 80 11.75 0.15 0.39
N ASP A 81 12.36 -1.03 0.31
CA ASP A 81 13.35 -1.30 -0.72
C ASP A 81 12.63 -1.72 -2.02
N LYS A 82 13.24 -1.39 -3.16
CA LYS A 82 12.77 -1.81 -4.48
C LYS A 82 12.57 -3.32 -4.56
N ASP A 83 11.45 -3.72 -5.14
CA ASP A 83 11.00 -5.11 -5.32
C ASP A 83 10.85 -5.94 -4.03
N LYS A 84 10.92 -5.32 -2.84
CA LYS A 84 10.61 -5.98 -1.57
C LYS A 84 9.18 -5.63 -1.13
N PRO A 85 8.25 -6.61 -1.15
CA PRO A 85 6.89 -6.35 -0.73
C PRO A 85 6.79 -6.21 0.79
N MET A 86 5.94 -5.30 1.24
CA MET A 86 5.52 -5.16 2.63
C MET A 86 4.05 -5.53 2.76
N GLU A 87 3.71 -6.27 3.80
CA GLU A 87 2.35 -6.72 4.06
C GLU A 87 1.80 -6.10 5.34
N MET A 88 0.58 -5.59 5.24
CA MET A 88 -0.18 -5.04 6.36
C MET A 88 -1.62 -5.52 6.34
N THR A 89 -2.20 -5.66 7.52
CA THR A 89 -3.56 -6.17 7.69
C THR A 89 -4.38 -5.19 8.51
N TYR A 90 -5.62 -5.02 8.10
CA TYR A 90 -6.66 -4.28 8.78
C TYR A 90 -7.87 -5.19 8.96
N MET A 91 -8.38 -5.27 10.18
CA MET A 91 -9.60 -6.01 10.49
C MET A 91 -10.76 -5.02 10.61
N TRP A 92 -11.84 -5.27 9.88
CA TRP A 92 -13.05 -4.46 9.90
C TRP A 92 -14.27 -5.34 10.10
N GLY A 93 -14.81 -5.34 11.32
CA GLY A 93 -15.89 -6.25 11.69
C GLY A 93 -15.48 -7.70 11.49
N GLU A 94 -16.18 -8.40 10.61
CA GLU A 94 -15.95 -9.81 10.25
C GLU A 94 -15.16 -9.97 8.94
N ASP A 95 -14.68 -8.88 8.35
CA ASP A 95 -13.84 -8.89 7.15
C ASP A 95 -12.38 -8.55 7.50
N GLY A 96 -11.43 -9.30 6.95
CA GLY A 96 -10.01 -8.99 6.99
C GLY A 96 -9.54 -8.42 5.65
N VAL A 97 -8.92 -7.24 5.67
CA VAL A 97 -8.29 -6.61 4.51
C VAL A 97 -6.79 -6.67 4.67
N THR A 98 -6.12 -7.46 3.84
CA THR A 98 -4.66 -7.50 3.77
C THR A 98 -4.19 -6.76 2.54
N LYS A 99 -3.28 -5.80 2.71
CA LYS A 99 -2.65 -5.07 1.61
C LYS A 99 -1.17 -5.40 1.56
N LYS A 100 -0.73 -5.77 0.37
CA LYS A 100 0.67 -6.05 0.05
C LYS A 100 1.14 -4.99 -0.93
N ILE A 101 1.98 -4.08 -0.46
CA ILE A 101 2.53 -2.98 -1.24
C ILE A 101 3.96 -3.35 -1.68
N THR A 102 4.30 -3.09 -2.94
CA THR A 102 5.64 -3.31 -3.50
C THR A 102 6.10 -2.03 -4.19
N TYR A 103 7.27 -1.53 -3.83
CA TYR A 103 7.90 -0.41 -4.53
C TYR A 103 8.62 -0.93 -5.78
N LYS A 104 8.29 -0.41 -6.96
CA LYS A 104 8.87 -0.84 -8.25
C LYS A 104 9.96 0.08 -8.78
N GLY A 105 10.31 1.14 -8.05
CA GLY A 105 11.29 2.12 -8.47
C GLY A 105 10.65 3.41 -8.99
N ILE A 106 11.49 4.28 -9.53
CA ILE A 106 11.07 5.52 -10.19
C ILE A 106 10.48 5.14 -11.55
N ALA A 107 9.27 5.64 -11.84
CA ALA A 107 8.70 5.58 -13.17
C ALA A 107 9.56 6.50 -14.07
N GLU A 108 10.42 5.91 -14.88
CA GLU A 108 11.16 6.65 -15.90
C GLU A 108 10.14 7.25 -16.87
N SER A 109 10.11 8.57 -16.95
CA SER A 109 9.55 9.25 -18.12
C SER A 109 10.33 8.74 -19.33
N ALA A 110 9.63 8.06 -20.25
CA ALA A 110 10.20 7.44 -21.43
C ALA A 110 11.32 8.30 -22.06
N PRO A 111 12.44 7.70 -22.52
CA PRO A 111 13.47 8.46 -23.19
C PRO A 111 12.85 9.12 -24.42
N THR A 112 12.92 10.44 -24.46
CA THR A 112 12.63 11.22 -25.66
C THR A 112 13.65 10.79 -26.72
N GLN A 113 13.20 10.03 -27.72
CA GLN A 113 13.97 9.83 -28.96
C GLN A 113 13.91 11.09 -29.80
#